data_AF-A0A7X0TA33-F1
#
_entry.id   AF-A0A7X0TA33-F1
#
_cell.length_a   1.000
_cell.length_b   1.000
_cell.length_c   1.000
_cell.angle_alpha   90.00
_cell.angle_beta   90.00
_cell.angle_gamma   90.00
#
_symmetry.space_group_name_H-M   'P 1'
#
loop_
_entity.id
_entity.type
_entity.pdbx_description
1 polymer ?
#
loop_
_entity_poly.entity_id
_entity_poly.type
_entity_poly.pdbx_seq_one_letter_code
_entity_poly.pdbx_strand_id
1 'polypeptide(L)'
;MTVFDRVKELCKKRGIPVSKLESDVGFGKNSIYSWKQNNPSSDKLQKVADYFNVSTDYLLGRTEYPFLDDIPPEAATLAAHIDPAATEEDMKKILEYIDFIQQKYK
;
A
#
# COMPACT_ATOMS: atom_id res chain seq x y z
N MET A 1 5.88 -15.52 1.95
CA MET A 1 6.24 -14.26 1.24
C MET A 1 7.19 -13.48 2.13
N THR A 2 8.37 -13.12 1.65
CA THR A 2 9.36 -12.35 2.42
C THR A 2 9.08 -10.84 2.34
N VAL A 3 9.75 -10.04 3.18
CA VAL A 3 9.70 -8.57 3.08
C VAL A 3 10.14 -8.10 1.69
N PHE A 4 11.20 -8.71 1.15
CA PHE A 4 11.67 -8.44 -0.21
C PHE A 4 10.57 -8.67 -1.25
N ASP A 5 9.85 -9.79 -1.16
CA ASP A 5 8.79 -10.12 -2.11
C ASP A 5 7.64 -9.09 -2.05
N ARG A 6 7.24 -8.66 -0.84
CA ARG A 6 6.20 -7.62 -0.66
C ARG A 6 6.63 -6.28 -1.26
N VAL A 7 7.84 -5.84 -0.99
CA VAL A 7 8.38 -4.59 -1.55
C VAL A 7 8.47 -4.67 -3.07
N LYS A 8 8.88 -5.82 -3.62
CA LYS A 8 8.94 -6.03 -5.06
C LYS A 8 7.55 -5.96 -5.72
N GLU A 9 6.53 -6.54 -5.09
CA GLU A 9 5.14 -6.43 -5.56
C GLU A 9 4.62 -4.99 -5.48
N LEU A 10 4.94 -4.24 -4.43
CA LEU A 10 4.60 -2.81 -4.33
C LEU A 10 5.25 -1.97 -5.44
N CYS A 11 6.54 -2.21 -5.72
CA CYS A 11 7.24 -1.59 -6.86
C CYS A 11 6.54 -1.90 -8.18
N LYS A 12 6.16 -3.17 -8.40
CA LYS A 12 5.45 -3.62 -9.60
C LYS A 12 4.09 -2.92 -9.73
N LYS A 13 3.31 -2.82 -8.64
CA LYS A 13 2.01 -2.10 -8.62
C LYS A 13 2.16 -0.62 -8.98
N ARG A 14 3.24 0.03 -8.55
CA ARG A 14 3.55 1.44 -8.90
C ARG A 14 4.27 1.60 -10.25
N GLY A 15 4.62 0.52 -10.94
CA GLY A 15 5.34 0.59 -12.21
C GLY A 15 6.77 1.13 -12.11
N ILE A 16 7.42 0.98 -10.94
CA ILE A 16 8.80 1.45 -10.71
C ILE A 16 9.76 0.27 -10.51
N PRO A 17 11.04 0.39 -10.94
CA PRO A 17 12.05 -0.60 -10.60
C PRO A 17 12.50 -0.44 -9.13
N VAL A 18 12.98 -1.53 -8.52
CA VAL A 18 13.49 -1.53 -7.13
C VAL A 18 14.64 -0.55 -6.95
N SER A 19 15.49 -0.37 -7.96
CA SER A 19 16.59 0.61 -7.94
C SER A 19 16.09 2.06 -7.84
N LYS A 20 14.91 2.36 -8.41
CA LYS A 20 14.30 3.68 -8.27
C LYS A 20 13.82 3.90 -6.84
N LEU A 21 13.14 2.92 -6.24
CA LEU A 21 12.80 2.95 -4.83
C LEU A 21 14.03 3.19 -3.95
N GLU A 22 15.11 2.40 -4.16
CA GLU A 22 16.36 2.59 -3.41
C GLU A 22 16.88 4.02 -3.51
N SER A 23 16.80 4.63 -4.69
CA SER A 23 17.26 6.01 -4.91
C SER A 23 16.35 7.03 -4.21
N ASP A 24 15.03 6.84 -4.32
CA ASP A 24 14.02 7.73 -3.75
C ASP A 24 14.05 7.75 -2.21
N VAL A 25 14.32 6.61 -1.57
CA VAL A 25 14.43 6.51 -0.09
C VAL A 25 15.87 6.71 0.44
N GLY A 26 16.83 6.99 -0.45
CA GLY A 26 18.22 7.27 -0.10
C GLY A 26 19.02 6.04 0.37
N PHE A 27 18.72 4.87 -0.17
CA PHE A 27 19.43 3.63 0.11
C PHE A 27 20.59 3.41 -0.86
N GLY A 28 21.64 2.73 -0.39
CA GLY A 28 22.71 2.27 -1.26
C GLY A 28 22.21 1.22 -2.26
N LYS A 29 22.88 1.11 -3.41
CA LYS A 29 22.54 0.13 -4.45
C LYS A 29 22.44 -1.30 -3.87
N ASN A 30 21.43 -2.04 -4.30
CA ASN A 30 21.16 -3.43 -3.89
C ASN A 30 20.83 -3.62 -2.39
N SER A 31 20.60 -2.53 -1.64
CA SER A 31 20.21 -2.61 -0.24
C SER A 31 18.94 -3.45 -0.04
N ILE A 32 17.94 -3.30 -0.92
CA ILE A 32 16.66 -4.02 -0.79
C ILE A 32 16.83 -5.49 -1.18
N TYR A 33 17.69 -5.80 -2.16
CA TYR A 33 17.97 -7.20 -2.53
C TYR A 33 18.61 -8.00 -1.39
N SER A 34 19.37 -7.34 -0.50
CA SER A 34 19.92 -8.00 0.69
C SER A 34 18.84 -8.53 1.64
N TRP A 35 17.61 -8.01 1.54
CA TRP A 35 16.50 -8.41 2.42
C TRP A 35 15.93 -9.80 2.13
N LYS A 36 16.41 -10.45 1.05
CA LYS A 36 16.14 -11.87 0.81
C LYS A 36 16.76 -12.78 1.86
N GLN A 37 17.89 -12.35 2.44
CA GLN A 37 18.70 -13.16 3.35
C GLN A 37 18.83 -12.52 4.73
N ASN A 38 18.66 -11.19 4.83
CA ASN A 38 18.82 -10.44 6.07
C ASN A 38 17.55 -9.65 6.38
N ASN A 39 17.27 -9.45 7.68
CA ASN A 39 16.17 -8.56 8.04
C ASN A 39 16.61 -7.09 7.90
N PRO A 40 15.76 -6.20 7.36
CA PRO A 40 16.02 -4.76 7.38
C PRO A 40 16.09 -4.23 8.82
N SER A 41 16.82 -3.14 9.03
CA SER A 41 16.67 -2.36 10.26
C SER A 41 15.29 -1.71 10.30
N SER A 42 14.81 -1.38 11.51
CA SER A 42 13.56 -0.64 11.73
C SER A 42 13.47 0.60 10.84
N ASP A 43 14.54 1.39 10.80
CA ASP A 43 14.55 2.68 10.08
C ASP A 43 14.43 2.49 8.58
N LYS A 44 15.07 1.44 8.03
CA LYS A 44 14.97 1.13 6.60
C LYS A 44 13.60 0.57 6.26
N LEU A 45 13.04 -0.26 7.12
CA LEU A 45 11.70 -0.79 6.94
C LEU A 45 10.66 0.34 6.95
N GLN A 46 10.76 1.26 7.92
CA GLN A 46 9.87 2.41 8.05
C GLN A 46 9.91 3.31 6.81
N LYS A 47 11.10 3.67 6.31
CA LYS A 47 11.24 4.50 5.10
C LYS A 47 10.55 3.90 3.87
N VAL A 48 10.62 2.58 3.71
CA VAL A 48 9.92 1.90 2.61
C VAL A 48 8.41 1.88 2.86
N ALA A 49 7.99 1.66 4.11
CA ALA A 49 6.59 1.71 4.51
C ALA A 49 5.97 3.09 4.20
N ASP A 50 6.62 4.17 4.63
CA ASP A 50 6.21 5.55 4.38
C ASP A 50 6.16 5.87 2.88
N TYR A 51 7.17 5.46 2.12
CA TYR A 51 7.20 5.67 0.67
C TYR A 51 5.97 5.07 -0.01
N PHE A 52 5.59 3.85 0.40
CA PHE A 52 4.42 3.16 -0.16
C PHE A 52 3.10 3.55 0.50
N ASN A 53 3.14 4.37 1.55
CA ASN A 53 2.02 4.65 2.44
C ASN A 53 1.39 3.35 2.98
N VAL A 54 2.21 2.42 3.45
CA VAL A 54 1.77 1.15 4.05
C VAL A 54 2.35 1.01 5.45
N SER A 55 1.85 0.06 6.23
CA SER A 55 2.40 -0.25 7.54
C SER A 55 3.63 -1.13 7.46
N THR A 56 4.49 -1.03 8.48
CA THR A 56 5.60 -1.98 8.66
C THR A 56 5.10 -3.40 8.92
N ASP A 57 3.96 -3.56 9.59
CA ASP A 57 3.35 -4.88 9.81
C ASP A 57 2.89 -5.53 8.52
N TYR A 58 2.40 -4.74 7.55
CA TYR A 58 2.18 -5.21 6.20
C TYR A 58 3.50 -5.63 5.55
N LEU A 59 4.56 -4.83 5.61
CA LEU A 59 5.83 -5.25 5.00
C LEU A 59 6.40 -6.54 5.65
N LEU A 60 6.17 -6.74 6.94
CA LEU A 60 6.64 -7.90 7.71
C LEU A 60 5.78 -9.15 7.58
N GLY A 61 4.60 -9.08 6.95
CA GLY A 61 3.73 -10.24 6.84
C GLY A 61 2.84 -10.53 8.03
N ARG A 62 2.64 -9.55 8.91
CA ARG A 62 1.76 -9.68 10.08
C ARG A 62 0.29 -9.37 9.77
N THR A 63 0.04 -8.68 8.66
CA THR A 63 -1.29 -8.36 8.15
C THR A 63 -1.29 -8.40 6.63
N GLU A 64 -2.44 -8.74 6.03
CA GLU A 64 -2.67 -8.59 4.60
C GLU A 64 -3.24 -7.21 4.24
N TYR A 65 -3.66 -6.44 5.25
CA TYR A 65 -4.13 -5.08 5.08
C TYR A 65 -2.93 -4.11 5.06
N PRO A 66 -2.69 -3.42 3.94
CA PRO A 66 -1.51 -2.55 3.80
C PRO A 66 -1.53 -1.35 4.74
N PHE A 67 -2.67 -0.95 5.28
CA PHE A 67 -2.81 0.18 6.16
C PHE A 67 -3.15 -0.31 7.58
N LEU A 68 -2.46 0.21 8.59
CA LEU A 68 -2.89 0.11 9.98
C LEU A 68 -3.67 1.39 10.28
N ASP A 69 -4.99 1.32 10.14
CA ASP A 69 -5.96 2.16 10.84
C ASP A 69 -5.85 3.70 10.80
N ASP A 70 -5.34 4.31 9.73
CA ASP A 70 -5.67 5.71 9.40
C ASP A 70 -6.74 5.75 8.28
N ILE A 71 -7.89 5.14 8.56
CA ILE A 71 -9.08 5.36 7.73
C ILE A 71 -9.62 6.74 8.13
N PRO A 72 -9.68 7.74 7.22
CA PRO A 72 -10.28 9.03 7.52
C PRO A 72 -11.68 8.80 8.12
N PRO A 73 -12.10 9.55 9.16
CA PRO A 73 -13.42 9.39 9.75
C PRO A 73 -14.54 9.38 8.72
N GLU A 74 -14.38 10.14 7.63
CA GLU A 74 -15.30 10.20 6.51
C GLU A 74 -15.38 8.85 5.76
N ALA A 75 -14.24 8.21 5.49
CA ALA A 75 -14.20 6.90 4.83
C ALA A 75 -14.76 5.79 5.73
N ALA A 76 -14.51 5.85 7.04
CA ALA A 76 -15.12 4.92 8.01
C ALA A 76 -16.64 5.11 8.08
N THR A 77 -17.10 6.37 8.05
CA THR A 77 -18.53 6.71 8.01
C THR A 77 -19.17 6.15 6.75
N LEU A 78 -18.56 6.33 5.58
CA LEU A 78 -19.05 5.73 4.33
C LEU A 78 -19.12 4.21 4.40
N ALA A 79 -18.06 3.56 4.89
CA ALA A 79 -18.02 2.10 5.03
C ALA A 79 -19.15 1.57 5.94
N ALA A 80 -19.48 2.28 7.03
CA ALA A 80 -20.56 1.91 7.94
C ALA A 80 -21.97 2.01 7.30
N HIS A 81 -22.14 2.76 6.21
CA HIS A 81 -23.40 2.89 5.49
C HIS A 81 -23.54 1.92 4.32
N ILE A 82 -22.48 1.17 3.99
CA ILE A 82 -22.56 0.11 2.98
C ILE A 82 -23.35 -1.05 3.58
N ASP A 83 -24.39 -1.51 2.86
CA ASP A 83 -25.16 -2.68 3.27
C ASP A 83 -24.23 -3.91 3.38
N PRO A 84 -24.22 -4.64 4.51
CA PRO A 84 -23.43 -5.86 4.66
C PRO A 84 -23.68 -6.93 3.59
N ALA A 85 -24.82 -6.88 2.90
CA ALA A 85 -25.18 -7.76 1.79
C ALA A 85 -24.74 -7.24 0.41
N ALA A 86 -24.08 -6.07 0.34
CA ALA A 86 -23.62 -5.48 -0.91
C ALA A 86 -22.71 -6.44 -1.68
N THR A 87 -22.98 -6.58 -2.98
CA THR A 87 -22.22 -7.46 -3.87
C THR A 87 -21.01 -6.76 -4.48
N GLU A 88 -20.13 -7.52 -5.11
CA GLU A 88 -19.02 -6.96 -5.91
C GLU A 88 -19.51 -6.00 -7.00
N GLU A 89 -20.68 -6.29 -7.61
CA GLU A 89 -21.29 -5.41 -8.60
C GLU A 89 -21.75 -4.08 -7.99
N ASP A 90 -22.29 -4.11 -6.78
CA ASP A 90 -22.72 -2.90 -6.07
C ASP A 90 -21.52 -2.02 -5.72
N MET A 91 -20.44 -2.64 -5.21
CA MET A 91 -19.18 -1.93 -4.95
C MET A 91 -18.60 -1.30 -6.21
N LYS A 92 -18.66 -2.00 -7.35
CA LYS A 92 -18.21 -1.46 -8.63
C LYS A 92 -19.02 -0.22 -9.04
N LYS A 93 -20.35 -0.25 -8.91
CA LYS A 93 -21.21 0.90 -9.21
C LYS A 93 -20.90 2.09 -8.30
N ILE A 94 -20.63 1.85 -7.01
CA ILE A 94 -20.23 2.91 -6.06
C ILE A 94 -18.94 3.59 -6.54
N LEU A 95 -17.93 2.80 -6.91
CA LEU A 95 -16.66 3.32 -7.41
C LEU A 95 -16.83 4.12 -8.72
N GLU A 96 -17.59 3.57 -9.68
CA GLU A 96 -17.89 4.27 -10.94
C GLU A 96 -18.58 5.62 -10.70
N TYR A 97 -19.48 5.70 -9.71
CA TYR A 97 -20.13 6.95 -9.34
C TYR A 97 -19.18 7.96 -8.70
N ILE A 98 -18.28 7.52 -7.81
CA ILE A 98 -17.25 8.37 -7.23
C ILE A 98 -16.36 8.97 -8.34
N ASP A 99 -15.92 8.14 -9.29
CA ASP A 99 -15.11 8.59 -10.42
C ASP A 99 -15.86 9.60 -11.30
N PHE A 100 -17.15 9.36 -11.56
CA PHE A 100 -18.00 10.30 -12.30
C PHE A 100 -18.09 11.67 -11.61
N ILE A 101 -18.31 11.69 -10.28
CA ILE A 101 -18.36 12.93 -9.52
C ILE A 101 -17.02 13.65 -9.58
N GLN A 102 -15.90 12.95 -9.38
CA GLN A 102 -14.57 13.56 -9.45
C GLN A 102 -14.26 14.16 -10.83
N GLN A 103 -14.69 13.53 -11.92
CA GLN A 103 -14.53 14.07 -13.28
C GLN A 103 -15.41 15.29 -13.53
N LYS A 104 -16.63 15.32 -12.96
CA LYS A 104 -17.56 16.45 -13.10
C LYS A 104 -17.06 17.73 -12.42
N TYR A 105 -16.27 17.61 -11.36
CA TYR A 105 -15.76 18.73 -10.57
C TYR A 105 -14.24 18.97 -10.76
N LYS A 106 -13.61 18.30 -11.73
CA LYS A 106 -12.29 18.63 -12.26
C LYS A 106 -12.41 19.60 -13.44
#